data_AF-A0A1J3FSY3-F1
#
_entry.id   AF-A0A1J3FSY3-F1
#
_cell.length_a   1.000
_cell.length_b   1.000
_cell.length_c   1.000
_cell.angle_alpha   90.00
_cell.angle_beta   90.00
_cell.angle_gamma   90.00
#
_symmetry.space_group_name_H-M   'P 1'
#
loop_
_entity.id
_entity.type
_entity.pdbx_description
1 polymer ?
#
loop_
_entity_poly.entity_id
_entity_poly.type
_entity_poly.pdbx_seq_one_letter_code
_entity_poly.pdbx_strand_id
1 'polypeptide(L)'
;MNKAEQESALPRLRTILNEDVRNVLRVGYDGLHEKDRSIFLHIACLFNGENVDYVKQLLSSSGLDVNFGIEVLSRCKLTIMMHSLLQQLGREVVCEQSIDEPGKRQFLGDASEIYDVLVDNTGSGPVLGISLDISKFNEWFLNERCFGGMHNLKFYKSSLSKEDQTELHYPGGLLSAS
;
A
#
# COMPACT_ATOMS: atom_id res chain seq x y z
N MET A 1 18.55 17.89 -22.87
CA MET A 1 18.29 17.00 -21.73
C MET A 1 18.65 15.59 -22.12
N ASN A 2 19.62 14.98 -21.43
CA ASN A 2 20.03 13.60 -21.67
C ASN A 2 19.15 12.61 -20.87
N LYS A 3 19.18 11.33 -21.23
CA LYS A 3 18.38 10.26 -20.60
C LYS A 3 18.62 10.11 -19.09
N ALA A 4 19.85 10.34 -18.62
CA ALA A 4 20.22 10.30 -17.20
C ALA A 4 19.72 11.53 -16.41
N GLU A 5 19.65 12.70 -17.03
CA GLU A 5 19.02 13.90 -16.43
C GLU A 5 17.51 13.67 -16.24
N GLN A 6 16.87 13.01 -17.21
CA GLN A 6 15.45 12.63 -17.16
C GLN A 6 15.17 11.57 -16.07
N GLU A 7 16.02 10.54 -15.96
CA GLU A 7 15.93 9.50 -14.93
C GLU A 7 16.24 10.02 -13.52
N SER A 8 17.08 11.06 -13.38
CA SER A 8 17.35 11.71 -12.07
C SER A 8 16.25 12.68 -11.63
N ALA A 9 15.53 13.28 -12.59
CA ALA A 9 14.44 14.22 -12.33
C ALA A 9 13.10 13.52 -12.02
N LEU A 10 12.87 12.34 -12.59
CA LEU A 10 11.64 11.57 -12.39
C LEU A 10 11.35 11.20 -10.92
N PRO A 11 12.32 10.76 -10.10
CA PRO A 11 12.11 10.54 -8.66
C PRO A 11 11.74 11.83 -7.94
N ARG A 12 12.40 12.96 -8.23
CA ARG A 12 12.13 14.27 -7.63
C ARG A 12 10.76 14.85 -8.02
N LEU A 13 10.32 14.62 -9.26
CA LEU A 13 8.98 15.00 -9.74
C LEU A 13 7.88 14.08 -9.19
N ARG A 14 8.20 12.83 -8.87
CA ARG A 14 7.28 11.87 -8.22
C ARG A 14 7.15 12.05 -6.72
N THR A 15 8.10 12.73 -6.07
CA THR A 15 8.19 12.83 -4.60
C THR A 15 7.63 14.12 -4.02
N ILE A 16 7.22 15.08 -4.85
CA ILE A 16 6.69 16.35 -4.34
C ILE A 16 5.30 16.55 -4.93
N LEU A 17 4.30 16.05 -4.20
CA LEU A 17 3.02 16.77 -4.18
C LEU A 17 3.38 18.22 -3.86
N ASN A 18 3.13 19.14 -4.80
CA ASN A 18 3.24 20.57 -4.52
C ASN A 18 2.49 20.83 -3.21
N GLU A 19 3.09 21.57 -2.29
CA GLU A 19 2.55 21.80 -0.94
C GLU A 19 1.12 22.31 -0.96
N ASP A 20 0.78 23.19 -1.91
CA ASP A 20 -0.60 23.67 -2.10
C ASP A 20 -1.56 22.54 -2.50
N VAL A 21 -1.13 21.66 -3.43
CA VAL A 21 -1.92 20.51 -3.87
C VAL A 21 -2.06 19.50 -2.74
N ARG A 22 -0.98 19.23 -2.00
CA ARG A 22 -1.01 18.37 -0.81
C ARG A 22 -2.05 18.88 0.18
N ASN A 23 -1.99 20.17 0.51
CA ASN A 23 -2.87 20.78 1.51
C ASN A 23 -4.34 20.66 1.12
N VAL A 24 -4.68 20.94 -0.15
CA VAL A 24 -6.05 20.79 -0.64
C VAL A 24 -6.52 19.33 -0.56
N LEU A 25 -5.70 18.37 -1.00
CA LEU A 25 -6.06 16.96 -0.94
C LEU A 25 -6.16 16.45 0.51
N ARG A 26 -5.29 16.95 1.39
CA ARG A 26 -5.28 16.60 2.82
C ARG A 26 -6.54 17.07 3.53
N VAL A 27 -7.02 18.28 3.24
CA VAL A 27 -8.32 18.77 3.75
C VAL A 27 -9.46 17.82 3.34
N GLY A 28 -9.45 17.33 2.10
CA GLY A 28 -10.43 16.35 1.63
C GLY A 28 -10.35 15.02 2.39
N TYR A 29 -9.13 14.51 2.61
CA TYR A 29 -8.88 13.29 3.38
C TYR A 29 -9.29 13.43 4.85
N ASP A 30 -8.92 14.53 5.51
CA ASP A 30 -9.21 14.77 6.92
C ASP A 30 -10.73 14.93 7.16
N GLY A 31 -11.48 15.40 6.14
CA GLY A 31 -12.94 15.48 6.15
C GLY A 31 -13.67 14.14 5.99
N LEU A 32 -12.98 13.05 5.64
CA LEU A 32 -13.60 11.72 5.51
C LEU A 32 -13.99 11.15 6.87
N HIS A 33 -15.04 10.33 6.89
CA HIS A 33 -15.36 9.52 8.07
C HIS A 33 -14.24 8.51 8.35
N GLU A 34 -14.08 8.09 9.60
CA GLU A 34 -12.97 7.21 10.04
C GLU A 34 -12.84 5.94 9.19
N LYS A 35 -13.97 5.29 8.90
CA LYS A 35 -14.00 4.08 8.06
C LYS A 35 -13.56 4.35 6.63
N ASP A 36 -13.93 5.50 6.06
CA ASP A 36 -13.57 5.88 4.69
C ASP A 36 -12.08 6.24 4.60
N ARG A 37 -11.52 6.87 5.64
CA ARG A 37 -10.06 7.07 5.76
C ARG A 37 -9.32 5.73 5.77
N SER A 38 -9.83 4.76 6.51
CA SER A 38 -9.23 3.41 6.53
C SER A 38 -9.27 2.78 5.13
N ILE A 39 -10.42 2.80 4.44
CA ILE A 39 -10.54 2.28 3.06
C ILE A 39 -9.59 3.01 2.11
N PHE A 40 -9.50 4.34 2.22
CA PHE A 40 -8.61 5.16 1.41
C PHE A 40 -7.15 4.70 1.52
N LEU A 41 -6.65 4.46 2.73
CA LEU A 41 -5.28 4.00 2.95
C LEU A 41 -5.06 2.58 2.41
N HIS A 42 -6.00 1.65 2.60
CA HIS A 42 -5.93 0.30 2.03
C HIS A 42 -5.81 0.36 0.50
N ILE A 43 -6.60 1.21 -0.16
CA ILE A 43 -6.53 1.39 -1.61
C ILE A 43 -5.20 2.02 -2.04
N ALA A 44 -4.81 3.13 -1.42
CA ALA A 44 -3.59 3.85 -1.78
C ALA A 44 -2.32 2.98 -1.66
N CYS A 45 -2.25 2.18 -0.59
CA CYS A 45 -1.07 1.41 -0.24
C CYS A 45 -1.02 0.01 -0.88
N LEU A 46 -2.17 -0.66 -1.08
CA LEU A 46 -2.21 -2.05 -1.55
C LEU A 46 -3.08 -2.26 -2.79
N PHE A 47 -4.32 -1.77 -2.74
CA PHE A 47 -5.37 -2.23 -3.66
C PHE A 47 -5.58 -1.37 -4.91
N ASN A 48 -4.78 -0.33 -5.13
CA ASN A 48 -4.84 0.42 -6.39
C ASN A 48 -4.44 -0.50 -7.56
N GLY A 49 -5.29 -0.57 -8.59
CA GLY A 49 -5.15 -1.46 -9.74
C GLY A 49 -5.79 -2.84 -9.55
N GLU A 50 -6.35 -3.16 -8.37
CA GLU A 50 -6.96 -4.47 -8.11
C GLU A 50 -8.42 -4.55 -8.57
N ASN A 51 -8.92 -5.78 -8.75
CA ASN A 51 -10.33 -6.01 -9.06
C ASN A 51 -11.25 -5.59 -7.89
N VAL A 52 -12.33 -4.88 -8.20
CA VAL A 52 -13.26 -4.33 -7.20
C VAL A 52 -13.93 -5.44 -6.38
N ASP A 53 -14.44 -6.48 -7.04
CA ASP A 53 -15.16 -7.56 -6.35
C ASP A 53 -14.22 -8.39 -5.47
N TYR A 54 -12.98 -8.59 -5.94
CA TYR A 54 -11.92 -9.22 -5.16
C TYR A 54 -11.65 -8.45 -3.85
N VAL A 55 -11.44 -7.14 -3.93
CA VAL A 55 -11.16 -6.30 -2.75
C VAL A 55 -12.37 -6.25 -1.80
N LYS A 56 -13.59 -6.19 -2.34
CA LYS A 56 -14.82 -6.29 -1.52
C LYS A 56 -14.89 -7.59 -0.74
N GLN A 57 -14.55 -8.71 -1.37
CA GLN A 57 -14.52 -10.01 -0.71
C GLN A 57 -13.48 -10.06 0.41
N LEU A 58 -12.26 -9.57 0.15
CA LEU A 58 -11.16 -9.54 1.13
C LEU A 58 -11.49 -8.70 2.37
N LEU A 59 -12.14 -7.56 2.16
CA LEU A 59 -12.49 -6.63 3.23
C LEU A 59 -13.88 -6.90 3.83
N SER A 60 -14.60 -7.93 3.39
CA SER A 60 -15.96 -8.24 3.88
C SER A 60 -16.04 -8.47 5.39
N SER A 61 -14.98 -9.02 6.00
CA SER A 61 -14.89 -9.28 7.45
C SER A 61 -14.28 -8.12 8.26
N SER A 62 -13.91 -7.01 7.60
CA SER A 62 -13.21 -5.90 8.25
C SER A 62 -14.10 -4.94 9.04
N GLY A 63 -15.43 -5.05 8.91
CA GLY A 63 -16.39 -4.11 9.50
C GLY A 63 -16.41 -2.71 8.83
N LEU A 64 -15.66 -2.55 7.74
CA LEU A 64 -15.66 -1.36 6.88
C LEU A 64 -16.85 -1.39 5.92
N ASP A 65 -17.39 -0.22 5.58
CA ASP A 65 -18.38 -0.10 4.50
C ASP A 65 -17.67 -0.02 3.15
N VAL A 66 -17.14 -1.16 2.73
CA VAL A 66 -16.26 -1.28 1.56
C VAL A 66 -16.99 -0.94 0.26
N ASN A 67 -18.30 -1.20 0.20
CA ASN A 67 -19.10 -0.92 -0.99
C ASN A 67 -19.18 0.59 -1.25
N PHE A 68 -19.57 1.36 -0.24
CA PHE A 68 -19.67 2.81 -0.36
C PHE A 68 -18.29 3.45 -0.58
N GLY A 69 -17.28 3.04 0.20
CA GLY A 69 -15.94 3.59 0.08
C GLY A 69 -15.29 3.37 -1.28
N ILE A 70 -15.41 2.17 -1.89
CA ILE A 70 -14.87 1.92 -3.22
C ILE A 70 -15.65 2.68 -4.31
N GLU A 71 -16.97 2.81 -4.19
CA GLU A 71 -17.78 3.54 -5.17
C GLU A 71 -17.38 5.02 -5.26
N VAL A 72 -17.09 5.64 -4.11
CA VAL A 72 -16.63 7.04 -4.04
C VAL A 72 -15.20 7.19 -4.56
N LEU A 73 -14.34 6.20 -4.32
CA LEU A 73 -12.89 6.32 -4.56
C LEU A 73 -12.42 5.73 -5.91
N SER A 74 -13.18 4.83 -6.52
CA SER A 74 -12.81 4.19 -7.79
C SER A 74 -13.39 4.91 -9.00
N ARG A 75 -12.54 5.14 -10.00
CA ARG A 75 -12.97 5.68 -11.30
C ARG A 75 -13.58 4.65 -12.24
N CYS A 76 -13.43 3.36 -11.94
CA CYS A 76 -13.85 2.25 -12.82
C CYS A 76 -14.71 1.23 -12.04
N LYS A 77 -15.64 0.58 -12.75
CA LYS A 77 -16.58 -0.39 -12.15
C LYS A 77 -15.94 -1.75 -11.82
N LEU A 78 -14.89 -2.14 -12.54
CA LEU A 78 -14.27 -3.47 -12.43
C LEU A 78 -12.92 -3.46 -11.71
N THR A 79 -12.19 -2.35 -11.81
CA THR A 79 -10.83 -2.20 -11.26
C THR A 79 -10.77 -0.94 -10.43
N ILE A 80 -10.16 -1.02 -9.25
CA ILE A 80 -9.93 0.13 -8.40
C ILE A 80 -8.86 1.01 -9.05
N MET A 81 -9.24 2.24 -9.38
CA MET A 81 -8.35 3.21 -10.02
C MET A 81 -8.33 4.49 -9.20
N MET A 82 -7.38 4.60 -8.29
CA MET A 82 -7.11 5.80 -7.51
C MET A 82 -6.15 6.72 -8.29
N HIS A 83 -6.48 8.02 -8.34
CA HIS A 83 -5.63 9.01 -8.99
C HIS A 83 -4.24 9.05 -8.33
N SER A 84 -3.17 9.23 -9.12
CA SER A 84 -1.79 9.16 -8.63
C SER A 84 -1.51 10.12 -7.47
N LEU A 85 -2.06 11.33 -7.49
CA LEU A 85 -1.93 12.30 -6.39
C LEU A 85 -2.63 11.85 -5.10
N LEU A 86 -3.79 11.20 -5.20
CA LEU A 86 -4.49 10.64 -4.04
C LEU A 86 -3.72 9.44 -3.47
N GLN A 87 -3.20 8.60 -4.36
CA GLN A 87 -2.35 7.49 -3.97
C GLN A 87 -1.09 7.98 -3.24
N GLN A 88 -0.45 9.03 -3.77
CA GLN A 88 0.71 9.64 -3.14
C GLN A 88 0.36 10.22 -1.76
N LEU A 89 -0.76 10.94 -1.64
CA LEU A 89 -1.23 11.45 -0.35
C LEU A 89 -1.44 10.31 0.66
N GLY A 90 -2.10 9.22 0.26
CA GLY A 90 -2.32 8.09 1.16
C GLY A 90 -1.03 7.45 1.66
N ARG A 91 -0.02 7.34 0.78
CA ARG A 91 1.32 6.87 1.17
C ARG A 91 2.02 7.83 2.11
N GLU A 92 1.96 9.14 1.85
CA GLU A 92 2.52 10.18 2.73
C GLU A 92 1.86 10.14 4.13
N VAL A 93 0.54 10.03 4.20
CA VAL A 93 -0.21 9.88 5.47
C VAL A 93 0.27 8.67 6.26
N VAL A 94 0.52 7.54 5.60
CA VAL A 94 1.05 6.34 6.28
C VAL A 94 2.49 6.56 6.76
N CYS A 95 3.34 7.20 5.95
CA CYS A 95 4.70 7.54 6.37
C CYS A 95 4.72 8.45 7.61
N GLU A 96 3.80 9.42 7.69
CA GLU A 96 3.66 10.35 8.83
C GLU A 96 3.25 9.65 10.14
N GLN A 97 2.68 8.44 10.09
CA GLN A 97 2.32 7.68 11.31
C GLN A 97 3.55 7.36 12.17
N SER A 98 4.70 7.19 11.52
CA SER A 98 5.98 6.96 12.17
C SER A 98 7.11 7.21 11.18
N ILE A 99 7.71 8.40 11.25
CA ILE A 99 8.75 8.81 10.29
C ILE A 99 9.99 7.93 10.45
N ASP A 100 10.46 7.73 11.67
CA ASP A 100 11.75 7.07 11.95
C ASP A 100 11.64 5.54 12.08
N GLU A 101 10.43 5.01 12.32
CA GLU A 101 10.24 3.57 12.55
C GLU A 101 9.16 3.02 11.60
N PRO A 102 9.52 2.59 10.37
CA PRO A 102 8.57 2.07 9.40
C PRO A 102 7.72 0.91 9.94
N GLY A 103 8.31 0.02 10.74
CA GLY A 103 7.62 -1.12 11.35
C GLY A 103 6.47 -0.78 12.31
N LYS A 104 6.25 0.50 12.63
CA LYS A 104 5.10 1.00 13.41
C LYS A 104 3.98 1.61 12.56
N ARG A 105 4.15 1.66 11.24
CA ARG A 105 3.14 2.15 10.28
C ARG A 105 2.13 1.06 9.96
N GLN A 106 0.94 1.45 9.50
CA GLN A 106 -0.11 0.50 9.10
C GLN A 106 0.20 -0.24 7.80
N PHE A 107 0.90 0.41 6.86
CA PHE A 107 1.28 -0.20 5.60
C PHE A 107 2.75 0.05 5.29
N LEU A 108 3.40 -0.94 4.70
CA LEU A 108 4.76 -0.85 4.20
C LEU A 108 4.74 -0.96 2.67
N GLY A 109 5.43 -0.06 1.98
CA GLY A 109 5.45 -0.06 0.52
C GLY A 109 6.78 0.36 -0.12
N ASP A 110 7.75 0.86 0.67
CA ASP A 110 9.11 1.06 0.19
C ASP A 110 9.90 -0.23 0.37
N ALA A 111 10.57 -0.68 -0.70
CA ALA A 111 11.26 -1.96 -0.69
C ALA A 111 12.47 -2.00 0.25
N SER A 112 13.18 -0.86 0.41
CA SER A 112 14.33 -0.79 1.32
C SER A 112 13.84 -0.83 2.77
N GLU A 113 12.82 -0.03 3.10
CA GLU A 113 12.24 -0.03 4.44
C GLU A 113 11.65 -1.40 4.80
N ILE A 114 10.98 -2.07 3.86
CA ILE A 114 10.46 -3.42 4.09
C ILE A 114 11.60 -4.40 4.36
N TYR A 115 12.69 -4.33 3.59
CA TYR A 115 13.85 -5.18 3.83
C TYR A 115 14.39 -4.99 5.24
N ASP A 116 14.66 -3.76 5.66
CA ASP A 116 15.19 -3.45 6.99
C ASP A 116 14.22 -3.92 8.09
N VAL A 117 12.90 -3.68 7.92
CA VAL A 117 11.87 -4.12 8.88
C VAL A 117 11.84 -5.64 9.04
N LEU A 118 11.99 -6.38 7.95
CA LEU A 118 11.97 -7.85 7.97
C LEU A 118 13.29 -8.45 8.47
N VAL A 119 14.46 -7.88 8.11
CA VAL A 119 15.78 -8.32 8.59
C VAL A 119 15.88 -8.12 10.10
N ASP A 120 15.57 -6.92 10.56
CA ASP A 120 15.73 -6.53 11.96
C ASP A 120 14.54 -6.95 12.83
N ASN A 121 13.51 -7.54 12.21
CA ASN A 121 12.26 -7.96 12.85
C ASN A 121 11.63 -6.83 13.69
N THR A 122 11.64 -5.61 13.16
CA THR A 122 11.10 -4.41 13.81
C THR A 122 9.62 -4.17 13.50
N GLY A 123 9.02 -5.01 12.66
CA GLY A 123 7.60 -4.99 12.35
C GLY A 123 6.77 -5.26 13.60
N SER A 124 5.70 -4.49 13.78
CA SER A 124 4.91 -4.51 15.01
C SER A 124 3.40 -4.59 14.76
N GLY A 125 2.61 -4.63 15.83
CA GLY A 125 1.16 -4.79 15.79
C GLY A 125 0.38 -3.86 14.86
N PRO A 126 0.76 -2.58 14.66
CA PRO A 126 0.05 -1.71 13.73
C PRO A 126 0.09 -2.15 12.27
N VAL A 127 1.10 -2.93 11.84
CA VAL A 127 1.24 -3.33 10.43
C VAL A 127 0.09 -4.22 10.02
N LEU A 128 -0.73 -3.73 9.08
CA LEU A 128 -1.86 -4.43 8.49
C LEU A 128 -1.53 -5.00 7.12
N GLY A 129 -0.58 -4.41 6.41
CA GLY A 129 -0.31 -4.79 5.04
C GLY A 129 1.05 -4.40 4.47
N ILE A 130 1.56 -5.22 3.55
CA ILE A 130 2.90 -5.02 2.94
C ILE A 130 2.80 -5.13 1.43
N SER A 131 3.30 -4.15 0.68
CA SER A 131 3.46 -4.21 -0.77
C SER A 131 4.91 -4.56 -1.13
N LEU A 132 5.17 -5.85 -1.33
CA LEU A 132 6.46 -6.42 -1.69
C LEU A 132 6.71 -6.36 -3.21
N ASP A 133 7.82 -5.76 -3.59
CA ASP A 133 8.42 -5.99 -4.90
C ASP A 133 9.42 -7.15 -4.78
N ILE A 134 8.96 -8.38 -5.00
CA ILE A 134 9.78 -9.59 -4.79
C ILE A 134 11.02 -9.59 -5.68
N SER A 135 11.00 -8.89 -6.82
CA SER A 135 12.18 -8.76 -7.68
C SER A 135 13.39 -8.11 -6.99
N LYS A 136 13.16 -7.42 -5.86
CA LYS A 136 14.18 -6.80 -5.02
C LYS A 136 14.63 -7.67 -3.85
N PHE A 137 14.07 -8.87 -3.70
CA PHE A 137 14.38 -9.82 -2.63
C PHE A 137 14.88 -11.13 -3.23
N ASN A 138 15.75 -11.84 -2.50
CA ASN A 138 16.10 -13.21 -2.86
C ASN A 138 14.99 -14.16 -2.37
N GLU A 139 14.65 -15.19 -3.17
CA GLU A 139 13.54 -16.13 -2.89
C GLU A 139 13.56 -16.78 -1.49
N TRP A 140 14.73 -16.92 -0.86
CA TRP A 140 14.89 -17.51 0.47
C TRP A 140 14.48 -16.59 1.63
N PHE A 141 14.22 -15.31 1.35
CA PHE A 141 14.10 -14.28 2.39
C PHE A 141 12.71 -14.21 3.04
N LEU A 142 11.64 -14.59 2.33
CA LEU A 142 10.26 -14.52 2.83
C LEU A 142 9.86 -15.84 3.49
N ASN A 143 10.25 -16.02 4.76
CA ASN A 143 9.71 -17.10 5.59
C ASN A 143 8.72 -16.55 6.63
N GLU A 144 7.83 -17.38 7.15
CA GLU A 144 6.80 -16.96 8.10
C GLU A 144 7.36 -16.28 9.37
N ARG A 145 8.62 -16.58 9.76
CA ARG A 145 9.24 -15.97 10.95
C ARG A 145 9.53 -14.48 10.76
N CYS A 146 9.69 -14.01 9.52
CA CYS A 146 9.90 -12.61 9.20
C CYS A 146 8.70 -11.73 9.59
N PHE A 147 7.52 -12.33 9.80
CA PHE A 147 6.30 -11.63 10.22
C PHE A 147 5.98 -11.76 11.71
N GLY A 148 6.87 -12.34 12.51
CA GLY A 148 6.57 -12.71 13.90
C GLY A 148 6.09 -11.57 14.81
N GLY A 149 6.59 -10.35 14.61
CA GLY A 149 6.15 -9.16 15.36
C GLY A 149 4.84 -8.53 14.87
N MET A 150 4.41 -8.85 13.65
CA MET A 150 3.29 -8.22 12.93
C MET A 150 2.00 -9.03 13.08
N HIS A 151 1.54 -9.21 14.32
CA HIS A 151 0.40 -10.08 14.64
C HIS A 151 -0.96 -9.61 14.07
N ASN A 152 -1.08 -8.39 13.57
CA ASN A 152 -2.28 -7.91 12.86
C ASN A 152 -2.08 -7.81 11.33
N LEU A 153 -0.98 -8.35 10.78
CA LEU A 153 -0.76 -8.40 9.34
C LEU A 153 -1.89 -9.21 8.71
N LYS A 154 -2.57 -8.63 7.73
CA LYS A 154 -3.69 -9.26 7.01
C LYS A 154 -3.34 -9.58 5.58
N PHE A 155 -2.52 -8.73 4.95
CA PHE A 155 -2.28 -8.79 3.51
C PHE A 155 -0.80 -8.60 3.21
N TYR A 156 -0.25 -9.38 2.28
CA TYR A 156 0.92 -8.94 1.56
C TYR A 156 0.71 -9.09 0.05
N LYS A 157 1.04 -8.04 -0.70
CA LYS A 157 0.97 -8.02 -2.16
C LYS A 157 2.37 -8.21 -2.69
N SER A 158 2.59 -9.20 -3.52
CA SER A 158 3.83 -9.40 -4.24
C SER A 158 3.68 -9.10 -5.71
N SER A 159 4.60 -8.32 -6.27
CA SER A 159 4.75 -8.13 -7.71
C SER A 159 6.02 -8.79 -8.22
N LEU A 160 5.91 -9.56 -9.30
CA LEU A 160 7.04 -10.15 -10.02
C LEU A 160 7.28 -9.32 -11.31
N SER A 161 8.13 -8.30 -11.20
CA SER A 161 8.51 -7.36 -12.28
C SER A 161 7.46 -6.30 -12.67
N LYS A 162 7.88 -5.32 -13.49
CA LYS A 162 7.05 -4.18 -13.93
C LYS A 162 5.96 -4.54 -14.95
N GLU A 163 5.95 -5.77 -15.46
CA GLU A 163 5.13 -6.17 -16.61
C GLU A 163 4.26 -7.42 -16.39
N ASP A 164 4.25 -8.05 -15.20
CA ASP A 164 3.35 -9.20 -14.94
C ASP A 164 2.96 -9.45 -13.46
N GLN A 165 1.83 -10.16 -13.34
CA GLN A 165 1.12 -10.79 -12.19
C GLN A 165 1.42 -10.28 -10.77
N THR A 166 0.43 -9.60 -10.19
CA THR A 166 0.37 -9.28 -8.76
C THR A 166 -0.39 -10.37 -8.01
N GLU A 167 0.26 -10.99 -7.03
CA GLU A 167 -0.39 -11.96 -6.13
C GLU A 167 -0.58 -11.32 -4.75
N LEU A 168 -1.80 -11.41 -4.20
CA LEU A 168 -2.09 -10.98 -2.84
C LEU A 168 -2.29 -12.20 -1.96
N HIS A 169 -1.62 -12.20 -0.81
CA HIS A 169 -1.53 -13.33 0.08
C HIS A 169 -1.95 -12.97 1.50
N TYR A 170 -2.40 -13.99 2.23
CA TYR A 170 -2.60 -13.94 3.68
C TYR A 170 -1.36 -14.53 4.39
N PRO A 171 -0.97 -13.99 5.56
CA PRO A 171 0.00 -14.67 6.41
C PRO A 171 -0.64 -15.98 6.92
N GLY A 172 -0.32 -17.08 6.22
CA GLY A 172 -0.93 -18.41 6.41
C GLY A 172 -1.11 -19.25 5.12
N GLY A 173 -0.86 -18.68 3.94
CA GLY A 173 -0.85 -19.42 2.65
C GLY A 173 -1.77 -18.85 1.57
N LEU A 174 -1.61 -19.38 0.34
CA LEU A 174 -2.27 -18.92 -0.89
C LEU A 174 -3.80 -19.10 -0.85
N LEU A 175 -4.52 -18.04 -1.21
CA LEU A 175 -5.71 -18.17 -2.05
C LEU A 175 -5.37 -17.57 -3.42
N SER A 176 -4.79 -18.37 -4.32
CA SER A 176 -4.82 -18.03 -5.74
C SER A 176 -6.27 -18.23 -6.21
N ALA A 177 -6.95 -17.15 -6.58
CA ALA A 177 -8.14 -17.28 -7.39
C ALA A 177 -7.67 -17.49 -8.84
N SER A 178 -7.80 -18.73 -9.32
CA SER A 178 -7.88 -19.06 -10.75
C SER A 178 -9.08 -18.39 -11.39
#